data_AF-A0A7S1DED9-F1
#
_entry.id   AF-A0A7S1DED9-F1
#
_cell.length_a   1.000
_cell.length_b   1.000
_cell.length_c   1.000
_cell.angle_alpha   90.00
_cell.angle_beta   90.00
_cell.angle_gamma   90.00
#
_symmetry.space_group_name_H-M   'P 1'
#
loop_
_entity.id
_entity.type
_entity.pdbx_description
1 polymer ?
#
loop_
_entity_poly.entity_id
_entity_poly.type
_entity_poly.pdbx_seq_one_letter_code
_entity_poly.pdbx_strand_id
1 'polypeptide(L)'
;SGARDHLKRSAMRVSPLLLFLAWAPAAMGFLGGAPMRLSASRMPVSALHAPRGLSGARMQTGGVEALGVGLTNDDYLAFGLAHCYTMDEGNLAPYWVVEPLTGATLECITGLQGKGTVTSYKRVMALTVGDAVLGGVEAPTGLNMEALAPLTAGEDAHQCEAALDRAFAAGRTLKRRQEAQVVKVGEICEDYRFDPKVDKRILNAVNVVNDDDNVKQDISIDVYGRKEHGGKEEINPLGLMV
;
A
#
# COMPACT_ATOMS: atom_id res chain seq x y z
N SER A 1 -57.65 42.99 0.36
CA SER A 1 -58.20 43.31 -0.97
C SER A 1 -57.36 42.59 -2.02
N GLY A 2 -57.97 41.63 -2.76
CA GLY A 2 -57.40 40.85 -3.89
C GLY A 2 -56.37 39.78 -3.51
N ALA A 3 -56.59 38.46 -3.51
CA ALA A 3 -57.46 37.53 -4.23
C ALA A 3 -57.26 37.47 -5.76
N ARG A 4 -56.63 36.36 -6.23
CA ARG A 4 -56.92 35.51 -7.42
C ARG A 4 -55.60 34.89 -7.92
N ASP A 5 -55.34 33.60 -7.73
CA ASP A 5 -55.86 32.41 -8.44
C ASP A 5 -55.69 32.45 -9.97
N HIS A 6 -54.94 31.46 -10.49
CA HIS A 6 -55.16 30.65 -11.72
C HIS A 6 -53.91 29.75 -11.90
N LEU A 7 -53.88 28.45 -11.60
CA LEU A 7 -54.65 27.30 -12.12
C LEU A 7 -54.42 27.05 -13.62
N LYS A 8 -53.64 25.99 -13.94
CA LYS A 8 -53.98 24.85 -14.85
C LYS A 8 -52.71 24.11 -15.31
N ARG A 9 -52.56 22.84 -14.94
CA ARG A 9 -52.82 21.61 -15.74
C ARG A 9 -51.76 21.34 -16.83
N SER A 10 -51.07 20.21 -16.76
CA SER A 10 -51.50 19.02 -17.49
C SER A 10 -50.63 17.80 -17.16
N ALA A 11 -51.30 16.72 -16.79
CA ALA A 11 -50.78 15.36 -16.81
C ALA A 11 -50.92 14.79 -18.23
N MET A 12 -49.98 13.97 -18.67
CA MET A 12 -50.30 12.86 -19.57
C MET A 12 -49.31 11.71 -19.40
N ARG A 13 -49.88 10.60 -18.95
CA ARG A 13 -49.37 9.23 -19.05
C ARG A 13 -49.37 8.81 -20.53
N VAL A 14 -48.59 7.77 -20.87
CA VAL A 14 -49.05 6.50 -21.50
C VAL A 14 -47.81 5.68 -21.91
N SER A 15 -47.66 4.50 -21.29
CA SER A 15 -46.82 3.35 -21.70
C SER A 15 -47.51 2.58 -22.85
N PRO A 16 -47.24 1.28 -23.14
CA PRO A 16 -46.02 0.48 -23.30
C PRO A 16 -46.00 -0.24 -24.69
N LEU A 17 -45.07 -1.19 -24.86
CA LEU A 17 -45.25 -2.47 -25.59
C LEU A 17 -45.06 -2.50 -27.13
N LEU A 18 -44.07 -3.29 -27.57
CA LEU A 18 -44.19 -4.43 -28.52
C LEU A 18 -42.76 -4.91 -28.89
N LEU A 19 -42.23 -6.06 -28.43
CA LEU A 19 -42.52 -7.49 -28.69
C LEU A 19 -41.89 -8.10 -29.95
N PHE A 20 -41.25 -9.27 -29.70
CA PHE A 20 -40.84 -10.35 -30.60
C PHE A 20 -39.57 -10.14 -31.46
N LEU A 21 -38.67 -11.10 -31.66
CA LEU A 21 -38.78 -12.55 -31.70
C LEU A 21 -37.49 -13.26 -31.23
N ALA A 22 -37.68 -14.46 -30.71
CA ALA A 22 -36.68 -15.44 -30.32
C ALA A 22 -35.91 -16.04 -31.51
N TRP A 23 -34.65 -16.42 -31.29
CA TRP A 23 -34.05 -17.53 -32.04
C TRP A 23 -32.98 -18.24 -31.19
N ALA A 24 -33.24 -19.51 -30.89
CA ALA A 24 -32.29 -20.50 -30.40
C ALA A 24 -32.73 -21.86 -30.99
N PRO A 25 -31.96 -22.94 -30.82
CA PRO A 25 -30.86 -23.38 -31.68
C PRO A 25 -31.25 -24.67 -32.43
N ALA A 26 -30.50 -25.02 -33.50
CA ALA A 26 -30.69 -26.30 -34.20
C ALA A 26 -29.37 -27.05 -34.34
N ALA A 27 -29.46 -28.33 -34.01
CA ALA A 27 -28.39 -29.31 -33.82
C ALA A 27 -27.99 -30.05 -35.11
N MET A 28 -26.76 -30.54 -35.12
CA MET A 28 -26.30 -31.79 -35.77
C MET A 28 -24.88 -32.03 -35.23
N GLY A 29 -24.53 -33.10 -34.52
CA GLY A 29 -25.02 -34.47 -34.57
C GLY A 29 -23.96 -35.33 -35.25
N PHE A 30 -23.01 -35.88 -34.49
CA PHE A 30 -22.26 -37.06 -34.90
C PHE A 30 -22.09 -38.02 -33.73
N LEU A 31 -22.51 -39.26 -34.00
CA LEU A 31 -22.55 -40.44 -33.14
C LEU A 31 -21.23 -41.23 -33.21
N GLY A 32 -20.92 -41.93 -32.12
CA GLY A 32 -19.94 -43.03 -32.03
C GLY A 32 -19.31 -43.06 -30.63
N GLY A 33 -19.81 -43.81 -29.65
CA GLY A 33 -19.55 -45.25 -29.43
C GLY A 33 -18.20 -45.42 -28.69
N ALA A 34 -18.03 -46.03 -27.52
CA ALA A 34 -18.74 -47.07 -26.77
C ALA A 34 -18.35 -46.98 -25.25
N PRO A 35 -18.94 -47.77 -24.33
CA PRO A 35 -18.85 -47.56 -22.89
C PRO A 35 -17.66 -48.29 -22.26
N MET A 36 -16.97 -47.65 -21.30
CA MET A 36 -15.98 -48.31 -20.43
C MET A 36 -16.48 -48.36 -18.99
N ARG A 37 -16.35 -49.56 -18.41
CA ARG A 37 -16.93 -50.04 -17.15
C ARG A 37 -16.51 -49.25 -15.91
N LEU A 38 -17.47 -49.13 -14.99
CA LEU A 38 -17.30 -48.90 -13.56
C LEU A 38 -16.24 -49.83 -12.95
N SER A 39 -15.34 -49.26 -12.14
CA SER A 39 -14.70 -49.98 -11.04
C SER A 39 -14.64 -49.06 -9.84
N ALA A 40 -15.43 -49.40 -8.82
CA ALA A 40 -15.37 -48.80 -7.50
C ALA A 40 -14.26 -49.50 -6.71
N SER A 41 -13.32 -48.74 -6.15
CA SER A 41 -12.49 -49.21 -5.05
C SER A 41 -12.45 -48.17 -3.94
N ARG A 42 -12.82 -48.66 -2.76
CA ARG A 42 -13.01 -47.98 -1.48
C ARG A 42 -11.75 -47.27 -0.98
N MET A 43 -11.98 -46.19 -0.23
CA MET A 43 -11.01 -45.56 0.69
C MET A 43 -10.52 -46.55 1.76
N PRO A 44 -9.41 -46.21 2.43
CA PRO A 44 -9.53 -46.06 3.88
C PRO A 44 -9.08 -44.68 4.37
N VAL A 45 -9.90 -44.17 5.28
CA VAL A 45 -9.61 -43.12 6.24
C VAL A 45 -8.60 -43.66 7.26
N SER A 46 -7.55 -42.90 7.56
CA SER A 46 -6.93 -42.88 8.89
C SER A 46 -6.10 -41.60 9.09
N ALA A 47 -6.51 -40.82 10.08
CA ALA A 47 -5.88 -39.61 10.57
C ALA A 47 -4.78 -39.93 11.59
N LEU A 48 -4.07 -38.86 11.98
CA LEU A 48 -3.26 -38.69 13.20
C LEU A 48 -1.85 -39.28 13.20
N HIS A 49 -0.84 -38.43 12.93
CA HIS A 49 0.12 -37.93 13.94
C HIS A 49 1.14 -37.00 13.25
N ALA A 50 1.09 -35.70 13.61
CA ALA A 50 2.16 -34.75 13.30
C ALA A 50 3.18 -34.77 14.44
N PRO A 51 4.48 -34.97 14.18
CA PRO A 51 5.50 -34.57 15.12
C PRO A 51 5.82 -33.08 14.90
N ARG A 52 5.63 -32.32 15.98
CA ARG A 52 6.19 -30.98 16.17
C ARG A 52 7.71 -31.05 16.06
N GLY A 53 8.30 -30.07 15.36
CA GLY A 53 9.72 -29.73 15.49
C GLY A 53 10.63 -30.41 14.47
N LEU A 54 10.63 -29.89 13.24
CA LEU A 54 11.88 -29.79 12.48
C LEU A 54 12.02 -28.36 12.00
N SER A 55 12.90 -27.64 12.69
CA SER A 55 13.59 -26.47 12.17
C SER A 55 14.41 -26.94 10.97
N GLY A 56 13.79 -26.92 9.79
CA GLY A 56 14.47 -27.19 8.53
C GLY A 56 15.32 -25.98 8.19
N ALA A 57 16.64 -26.14 8.34
CA ALA A 57 17.63 -25.19 7.86
C ALA A 57 17.30 -24.78 6.41
N ARG A 58 16.93 -23.52 6.21
CA ARG A 58 16.78 -22.92 4.88
C ARG A 58 18.18 -22.83 4.29
N MET A 59 18.49 -23.74 3.37
CA MET A 59 19.66 -23.64 2.51
C MET A 59 19.58 -22.29 1.80
N GLN A 60 20.48 -21.37 2.15
CA GLN A 60 20.66 -20.10 1.43
C GLN A 60 21.33 -20.41 0.10
N THR A 61 20.56 -20.89 -0.87
CA THR A 61 20.85 -20.62 -2.27
C THR A 61 20.49 -19.16 -2.52
N GLY A 62 21.48 -18.35 -2.89
CA GLY A 62 21.35 -16.93 -3.22
C GLY A 62 20.48 -16.68 -4.46
N GLY A 63 19.20 -17.01 -4.36
CA GLY A 63 18.16 -16.60 -5.28
C GLY A 63 17.51 -15.33 -4.74
N VAL A 64 17.30 -14.37 -5.63
CA VAL A 64 16.43 -13.22 -5.43
C VAL A 64 15.17 -13.71 -4.69
N GLU A 65 14.92 -13.25 -3.46
CA GLU A 65 13.65 -13.58 -2.81
C GLU A 65 12.54 -13.14 -3.76
N ALA A 66 11.72 -14.08 -4.21
CA ALA A 66 10.65 -13.77 -5.14
C ALA A 66 9.75 -12.71 -4.50
N LEU A 67 9.79 -11.50 -5.05
CA LEU A 67 9.19 -10.32 -4.44
C LEU A 67 7.68 -10.50 -4.18
N GLY A 68 7.03 -11.29 -5.05
CA GLY A 68 5.62 -11.63 -4.98
C GLY A 68 5.23 -12.78 -4.05
N VAL A 69 6.14 -13.34 -3.24
CA VAL A 69 5.81 -14.48 -2.36
C VAL A 69 4.61 -14.18 -1.46
N GLY A 70 3.59 -15.04 -1.57
CA GLY A 70 2.35 -14.94 -0.79
C GLY A 70 1.28 -14.04 -1.42
N LEU A 71 1.54 -13.45 -2.59
CA LEU A 71 0.57 -12.70 -3.37
C LEU A 71 0.13 -13.45 -4.64
N THR A 72 -1.02 -13.06 -5.18
CA THR A 72 -1.59 -13.49 -6.46
C THR A 72 -1.91 -12.26 -7.31
N ASN A 73 -2.06 -12.40 -8.62
CA ASN A 73 -2.35 -11.26 -9.49
C ASN A 73 -3.67 -10.55 -9.12
N ASP A 74 -4.64 -11.26 -8.54
CA ASP A 74 -5.91 -10.69 -8.09
C ASP A 74 -5.83 -9.96 -6.74
N ASP A 75 -4.69 -9.99 -6.06
CA ASP A 75 -4.57 -9.31 -4.76
C ASP A 75 -4.63 -7.79 -4.91
N TYR A 76 -5.08 -7.15 -3.84
CA TYR A 76 -5.30 -5.72 -3.77
C TYR A 76 -4.00 -4.93 -3.55
N LEU A 77 -3.81 -3.86 -4.33
CA LEU A 77 -2.81 -2.83 -4.11
C LEU A 77 -3.48 -1.45 -4.09
N ALA A 78 -2.94 -0.56 -3.26
CA ALA A 78 -3.30 0.85 -3.26
C ALA A 78 -2.06 1.71 -3.47
N PHE A 79 -2.23 2.79 -4.21
CA PHE A 79 -1.19 3.75 -4.52
C PHE A 79 -1.68 5.16 -4.20
N GLY A 80 -0.82 5.98 -3.61
CA GLY A 80 -1.06 7.38 -3.33
C GLY A 80 -0.20 8.28 -4.19
N LEU A 81 -0.75 9.41 -4.62
CA LEU A 81 0.00 10.50 -5.23
C LEU A 81 0.41 11.50 -4.13
N ALA A 82 1.67 11.44 -3.70
CA ALA A 82 2.21 12.29 -2.65
C ALA A 82 2.81 13.58 -3.19
N HIS A 83 2.50 14.70 -2.55
CA HIS A 83 3.19 15.97 -2.73
C HIS A 83 4.42 16.01 -1.82
N CYS A 84 5.60 15.97 -2.42
CA CYS A 84 6.89 16.04 -1.74
C CYS A 84 7.66 17.26 -2.23
N TYR A 85 8.88 17.40 -1.73
CA TYR A 85 9.79 18.45 -2.14
C TYR A 85 11.20 17.90 -2.36
N THR A 86 11.94 18.54 -3.27
CA THR A 86 13.39 18.45 -3.32
C THR A 86 13.96 19.80 -2.90
N MET A 87 15.13 19.76 -2.27
CA MET A 87 15.85 20.96 -1.83
C MET A 87 17.15 21.07 -2.61
N ASP A 88 17.26 22.11 -3.43
CA ASP A 88 18.45 22.40 -4.23
C ASP A 88 18.94 23.82 -3.94
N GLU A 89 20.19 23.94 -3.50
CA GLU A 89 20.81 25.23 -3.11
C GLU A 89 19.93 26.09 -2.16
N GLY A 90 19.17 25.44 -1.27
CA GLY A 90 18.26 26.11 -0.33
C GLY A 90 16.88 26.46 -0.88
N ASN A 91 16.60 26.15 -2.15
CA ASN A 91 15.29 26.31 -2.78
C ASN A 91 14.48 25.02 -2.69
N LEU A 92 13.24 25.12 -2.23
CA LEU A 92 12.29 24.00 -2.20
C LEU A 92 11.49 23.96 -3.51
N ALA A 93 11.65 22.90 -4.29
CA ALA A 93 10.87 22.63 -5.48
C ALA A 93 9.82 21.53 -5.21
N PRO A 94 8.57 21.68 -5.67
CA PRO A 94 7.56 20.64 -5.54
C PRO A 94 7.94 19.41 -6.37
N TYR A 95 7.66 18.22 -5.83
CA TYR A 95 7.98 16.95 -6.45
C TYR A 95 6.89 15.92 -6.17
N TRP A 96 6.27 15.38 -7.23
CA TRP A 96 5.16 14.43 -7.10
C TRP A 96 5.65 12.99 -7.15
N VAL A 97 5.20 12.17 -6.20
CA VAL A 97 5.63 10.78 -6.06
C VAL A 97 4.44 9.84 -6.01
N VAL A 98 4.47 8.80 -6.83
CA VAL A 98 3.57 7.66 -6.73
C VAL A 98 4.15 6.66 -5.74
N GLU A 99 3.40 6.40 -4.66
CA GLU A 99 3.82 5.51 -3.58
C GLU A 99 2.82 4.39 -3.35
N PRO A 100 3.27 3.13 -3.21
CA PRO A 100 2.42 2.08 -2.68
C PRO A 100 2.05 2.36 -1.22
N LEU A 101 0.78 2.25 -0.88
CA LEU A 101 0.26 2.51 0.45
C LEU A 101 0.06 1.21 1.23
N THR A 102 0.53 1.18 2.47
CA THR A 102 0.26 0.05 3.37
C THR A 102 -1.15 0.14 3.94
N GLY A 103 -1.65 -0.97 4.50
CA GLY A 103 -2.94 -0.98 5.21
C GLY A 103 -3.01 0.09 6.31
N ALA A 104 -1.93 0.23 7.10
CA ALA A 104 -1.85 1.26 8.14
C ALA A 104 -1.92 2.68 7.55
N THR A 105 -1.25 2.92 6.42
CA THR A 105 -1.31 4.23 5.75
C THR A 105 -2.73 4.56 5.30
N LEU A 106 -3.44 3.61 4.66
CA LEU A 106 -4.84 3.80 4.26
C LEU A 106 -5.73 4.05 5.47
N GLU A 107 -5.61 3.26 6.55
CA GLU A 107 -6.37 3.45 7.78
C GLU A 107 -6.19 4.88 8.34
N CYS A 108 -4.96 5.38 8.38
CA CYS A 108 -4.63 6.71 8.90
C CYS A 108 -5.19 7.86 8.06
N ILE A 109 -5.09 7.79 6.72
CA ILE A 109 -5.50 8.89 5.84
C ILE A 109 -7.01 8.90 5.59
N THR A 110 -7.63 7.71 5.57
CA THR A 110 -9.09 7.57 5.37
C THR A 110 -9.87 7.78 6.65
N GLY A 111 -9.22 7.62 7.82
CA GLY A 111 -9.90 7.67 9.09
C GLY A 111 -10.79 6.45 9.32
N LEU A 112 -10.39 5.26 8.86
CA LEU A 112 -11.14 4.02 9.11
C LEU A 112 -11.48 3.82 10.60
N GLN A 113 -10.67 4.39 11.50
CA GLN A 113 -10.85 4.36 12.95
C GLN A 113 -11.25 5.72 13.57
N GLY A 114 -11.61 6.73 12.77
CA GLY A 114 -11.97 8.06 13.28
C GLY A 114 -11.88 9.17 12.22
N LYS A 115 -11.42 10.36 12.63
CA LYS A 115 -11.16 11.44 11.66
C LYS A 115 -9.81 11.19 10.99
N GLY A 116 -9.77 11.17 9.66
CA GLY A 116 -8.52 11.03 8.91
C GLY A 116 -7.46 12.07 9.34
N THR A 117 -6.20 11.69 9.22
CA THR A 117 -5.07 12.56 9.55
C THR A 117 -4.77 13.50 8.38
N VAL A 118 -4.20 14.68 8.66
CA VAL A 118 -3.65 15.53 7.59
C VAL A 118 -2.57 14.76 6.84
N THR A 119 -2.55 14.87 5.52
CA THR A 119 -1.68 14.04 4.69
C THR A 119 -1.09 14.80 3.50
N SER A 120 0.05 14.30 3.01
CA SER A 120 0.67 14.74 1.76
C SER A 120 0.09 14.04 0.52
N TYR A 121 -0.79 13.05 0.68
CA TYR A 121 -1.41 12.37 -0.47
C TYR A 121 -2.58 13.19 -1.01
N LYS A 122 -2.47 13.63 -2.27
CA LYS A 122 -3.53 14.33 -2.99
C LYS A 122 -4.63 13.39 -3.46
N ARG A 123 -4.24 12.19 -3.91
CA ARG A 123 -5.14 11.16 -4.44
C ARG A 123 -4.68 9.78 -4.01
N VAL A 124 -5.62 8.85 -4.02
CA VAL A 124 -5.36 7.42 -3.85
C VAL A 124 -6.15 6.64 -4.89
N MET A 125 -5.53 5.61 -5.46
CA MET A 125 -6.14 4.69 -6.41
C MET A 125 -5.83 3.26 -5.99
N ALA A 126 -6.79 2.36 -6.20
CA ALA A 126 -6.58 0.93 -5.99
C ALA A 126 -6.60 0.15 -7.30
N LEU A 127 -5.75 -0.86 -7.39
CA LEU A 127 -5.59 -1.75 -8.55
C LEU A 127 -5.36 -3.18 -8.06
N THR A 128 -5.50 -4.15 -8.96
CA THR A 128 -4.99 -5.51 -8.72
C THR A 128 -3.47 -5.53 -8.90
N VAL A 129 -2.79 -6.51 -8.30
CA VAL A 129 -1.35 -6.73 -8.55
C VAL A 129 -1.08 -6.94 -10.04
N GLY A 130 -1.93 -7.70 -10.73
CA GLY A 130 -1.80 -7.99 -12.16
C GLY A 130 -1.87 -6.75 -13.04
N ASP A 131 -2.72 -5.78 -12.67
CA ASP A 131 -2.85 -4.52 -13.42
C ASP A 131 -1.69 -3.57 -13.10
N ALA A 132 -1.28 -3.51 -11.83
CA ALA A 132 -0.31 -2.53 -11.34
C ALA A 132 1.16 -2.94 -11.56
N VAL A 133 1.45 -4.22 -11.76
CA VAL A 133 2.82 -4.75 -11.88
C VAL A 133 3.03 -5.40 -13.24
N LEU A 134 3.98 -4.89 -14.02
CA LEU A 134 4.38 -5.47 -15.29
C LEU A 134 4.97 -6.87 -15.05
N GLY A 135 4.44 -7.88 -15.76
CA GLY A 135 4.84 -9.28 -15.58
C GLY A 135 4.20 -9.98 -14.37
N GLY A 136 3.34 -9.28 -13.62
CA GLY A 136 2.60 -9.83 -12.48
C GLY A 136 3.48 -10.33 -11.34
N VAL A 137 2.93 -11.22 -10.52
CA VAL A 137 3.62 -11.79 -9.34
C VAL A 137 4.79 -12.70 -9.72
N GLU A 138 4.70 -13.40 -10.85
CA GLU A 138 5.64 -14.47 -11.22
C GLU A 138 6.96 -13.94 -11.78
N ALA A 139 6.90 -12.88 -12.58
CA ALA A 139 8.06 -12.28 -13.24
C ALA A 139 7.98 -10.75 -13.25
N PRO A 140 7.96 -10.10 -12.06
CA PRO A 140 7.76 -8.67 -11.98
C PRO A 140 8.96 -7.89 -12.54
N THR A 141 8.69 -6.94 -13.44
CA THR A 141 9.74 -6.09 -14.06
C THR A 141 9.64 -4.62 -13.67
N GLY A 142 8.52 -4.18 -13.10
CA GLY A 142 8.31 -2.81 -12.65
C GLY A 142 6.84 -2.49 -12.43
N LEU A 143 6.55 -1.23 -12.08
CA LEU A 143 5.17 -0.75 -11.99
C LEU A 143 4.63 -0.36 -13.38
N ASN A 144 3.37 -0.69 -13.61
CA ASN A 144 2.64 -0.30 -14.79
C ASN A 144 2.13 1.15 -14.64
N MET A 145 2.96 2.11 -15.07
CA MET A 145 2.61 3.53 -14.97
C MET A 145 1.44 3.95 -15.87
N GLU A 146 1.16 3.20 -16.93
CA GLU A 146 -0.01 3.44 -17.79
C GLU A 146 -1.30 3.13 -17.03
N ALA A 147 -1.36 2.01 -16.31
CA ALA A 147 -2.50 1.69 -15.44
C ALA A 147 -2.67 2.70 -14.29
N LEU A 148 -1.56 3.32 -13.84
CA LEU A 148 -1.56 4.37 -12.81
C LEU A 148 -1.73 5.79 -13.37
N ALA A 149 -1.87 5.97 -14.68
CA ALA A 149 -2.03 7.29 -15.29
C ALA A 149 -3.22 8.12 -14.72
N PRO A 150 -4.37 7.51 -14.37
CA PRO A 150 -5.44 8.26 -13.73
C PRO A 150 -5.03 8.86 -12.36
N LEU A 151 -4.19 8.14 -11.60
CA LEU A 151 -3.67 8.61 -10.32
C LEU A 151 -2.77 9.84 -10.47
N THR A 152 -2.02 9.94 -11.57
CA THR A 152 -1.03 11.02 -11.81
C THR A 152 -1.55 12.14 -12.70
N ALA A 153 -2.77 12.03 -13.24
CA ALA A 153 -3.33 12.97 -14.21
C ALA A 153 -3.11 14.46 -13.82
N GLY A 154 -2.45 15.22 -14.70
CA GLY A 154 -2.18 16.65 -14.50
C GLY A 154 -0.94 16.98 -13.67
N GLU A 155 -0.19 15.99 -13.19
CA GLU A 155 1.06 16.20 -12.45
C GLU A 155 2.20 15.42 -13.11
N ASP A 156 3.40 16.00 -13.12
CA ASP A 156 4.62 15.27 -13.49
C ASP A 156 5.09 14.45 -12.29
N ALA A 157 4.71 13.17 -12.28
CA ALA A 157 4.86 12.30 -11.12
C ALA A 157 5.87 11.17 -11.39
N HIS A 158 6.69 10.89 -10.37
CA HIS A 158 7.74 9.89 -10.42
C HIS A 158 7.41 8.71 -9.50
N GLN A 159 7.99 7.55 -9.78
CA GLN A 159 7.91 6.41 -8.86
C GLN A 159 8.81 6.67 -7.65
N CYS A 160 8.40 6.16 -6.48
CA CYS A 160 9.27 6.16 -5.31
C CYS A 160 10.47 5.20 -5.46
N GLU A 161 11.47 5.37 -4.59
CA GLU A 161 12.58 4.43 -4.50
C GLU A 161 12.08 3.02 -4.14
N ALA A 162 12.65 2.01 -4.81
CA ALA A 162 12.28 0.60 -4.63
C ALA A 162 10.77 0.35 -4.76
N ALA A 163 10.11 1.05 -5.70
CA ALA A 163 8.65 1.05 -5.85
C ALA A 163 8.04 -0.36 -5.94
N LEU A 164 8.71 -1.27 -6.66
CA LEU A 164 8.25 -2.64 -6.82
C LEU A 164 8.28 -3.44 -5.51
N ASP A 165 9.40 -3.39 -4.78
CA ASP A 165 9.56 -4.06 -3.48
C ASP A 165 8.54 -3.53 -2.47
N ARG A 166 8.34 -2.20 -2.47
CA ARG A 166 7.37 -1.53 -1.62
C ARG A 166 5.94 -1.87 -2.01
N ALA A 167 5.63 -2.06 -3.28
CA ALA A 167 4.32 -2.49 -3.75
C ALA A 167 3.98 -3.89 -3.23
N PHE A 168 4.90 -4.84 -3.37
CA PHE A 168 4.67 -6.18 -2.82
C PHE A 168 4.64 -6.22 -1.29
N ALA A 169 5.43 -5.38 -0.61
CA ALA A 169 5.32 -5.21 0.84
C ALA A 169 3.93 -4.66 1.23
N ALA A 170 3.47 -3.60 0.57
CA ALA A 170 2.15 -3.00 0.77
C ALA A 170 1.03 -4.02 0.53
N GLY A 171 1.06 -4.75 -0.58
CA GLY A 171 0.09 -5.80 -0.91
C GLY A 171 0.01 -6.87 0.17
N ARG A 172 1.14 -7.31 0.73
CA ARG A 172 1.15 -8.27 1.85
C ARG A 172 0.47 -7.70 3.10
N THR A 173 0.62 -6.40 3.37
CA THR A 173 -0.10 -5.77 4.50
C THR A 173 -1.61 -5.71 4.25
N LEU A 174 -2.03 -5.39 3.03
CA LEU A 174 -3.43 -5.24 2.63
C LEU A 174 -4.16 -6.58 2.53
N LYS A 175 -3.45 -7.63 2.10
CA LYS A 175 -3.97 -9.00 2.11
C LYS A 175 -4.27 -9.52 3.52
N ARG A 176 -3.43 -9.14 4.49
CA ARG A 176 -3.63 -9.50 5.91
C ARG A 176 -4.74 -8.69 6.59
N ARG A 177 -5.01 -7.47 6.11
CA ARG A 177 -6.00 -6.54 6.67
C ARG A 177 -6.98 -6.10 5.58
N GLN A 178 -7.96 -6.95 5.31
CA GLN A 178 -8.96 -6.68 4.27
C GLN A 178 -9.83 -5.46 4.62
N GLU A 179 -10.03 -5.20 5.91
CA GLU A 179 -10.73 -4.02 6.42
C GLU A 179 -10.10 -2.69 5.98
N ALA A 180 -8.78 -2.68 5.71
CA ALA A 180 -8.05 -1.50 5.25
C ALA A 180 -8.23 -1.23 3.74
N GLN A 181 -8.86 -2.13 2.98
CA GLN A 181 -9.07 -2.01 1.53
C GLN A 181 -10.29 -1.12 1.22
N VAL A 182 -10.21 0.14 1.64
CA VAL A 182 -11.35 1.08 1.65
C VAL A 182 -11.62 1.75 0.29
N VAL A 183 -10.63 1.77 -0.60
CA VAL A 183 -10.78 2.29 -1.97
C VAL A 183 -11.06 1.11 -2.88
N LYS A 184 -12.13 1.15 -3.69
CA LYS A 184 -12.42 0.03 -4.60
C LYS A 184 -11.42 -0.02 -5.74
N VAL A 185 -11.14 -1.23 -6.22
CA VAL A 185 -10.27 -1.45 -7.38
C VAL A 185 -10.82 -0.68 -8.59
N GLY A 186 -9.97 0.09 -9.25
CA GLY A 186 -10.31 0.96 -10.37
C GLY A 186 -10.88 2.33 -9.99
N GLU A 187 -11.18 2.58 -8.71
CA GLU A 187 -11.64 3.89 -8.23
C GLU A 187 -10.47 4.78 -7.77
N ILE A 188 -10.66 6.08 -7.92
CA ILE A 188 -9.78 7.13 -7.40
C ILE A 188 -10.54 7.88 -6.31
N CYS A 189 -9.88 8.12 -5.19
CA CYS A 189 -10.39 8.96 -4.13
C CYS A 189 -9.48 10.18 -3.96
N GLU A 190 -10.09 11.35 -3.78
CA GLU A 190 -9.41 12.62 -3.52
C GLU A 190 -9.90 13.29 -2.23
N ASP A 191 -10.91 12.72 -1.56
CA ASP A 191 -11.54 13.26 -0.36
C ASP A 191 -10.71 12.94 0.90
N TYR A 192 -9.46 13.38 0.87
CA TYR A 192 -8.52 13.28 1.98
C TYR A 192 -8.21 14.67 2.54
N ARG A 193 -7.73 14.71 3.79
CA ARG A 193 -7.24 15.95 4.41
C ARG A 193 -5.86 16.31 3.87
N PHE A 194 -5.79 16.56 2.57
CA PHE A 194 -4.58 16.96 1.87
C PHE A 194 -4.20 18.39 2.26
N ASP A 195 -3.00 18.57 2.84
CA ASP A 195 -2.43 19.89 3.08
C ASP A 195 -0.94 19.89 2.71
N PRO A 196 -0.55 20.55 1.60
CA PRO A 196 0.84 20.59 1.17
C PRO A 196 1.75 21.43 2.09
N LYS A 197 1.19 22.18 3.04
CA LYS A 197 1.95 23.08 3.92
C LYS A 197 2.36 22.41 5.24
N VAL A 198 1.66 21.34 5.63
CA VAL A 198 1.90 20.60 6.87
C VAL A 198 2.91 19.48 6.60
N ASP A 199 3.94 19.36 7.45
CA ASP A 199 4.96 18.30 7.42
C ASP A 199 5.57 18.06 6.02
N LYS A 200 6.27 19.07 5.50
CA LYS A 200 6.93 19.00 4.18
C LYS A 200 7.94 17.86 4.13
N ARG A 201 7.66 16.87 3.29
CA ARG A 201 8.56 15.73 3.06
C ARG A 201 9.60 16.08 2.00
N ILE A 202 10.85 16.30 2.44
CA ILE A 202 11.98 16.61 1.57
C ILE A 202 12.72 15.30 1.24
N LEU A 203 12.73 14.89 -0.03
CA LEU A 203 13.22 13.57 -0.44
C LEU A 203 14.75 13.43 -0.42
N ASN A 204 15.46 14.52 -0.67
CA ASN A 204 16.93 14.55 -0.73
C ASN A 204 17.57 15.16 0.54
N ALA A 205 16.83 15.20 1.65
CA ALA A 205 17.37 15.66 2.91
C ALA A 205 18.38 14.63 3.45
N VAL A 206 19.63 15.06 3.63
CA VAL A 206 20.66 14.25 4.30
C VAL A 206 20.59 14.56 5.79
N ASN A 207 20.25 13.55 6.59
CA ASN A 207 20.31 13.68 8.04
C ASN A 207 21.76 13.53 8.51
N VAL A 208 22.34 14.61 9.00
CA VAL A 208 23.70 14.61 9.58
C VAL A 208 23.56 14.51 11.08
N VAL A 209 23.84 13.31 11.62
CA VAL A 209 23.81 13.07 13.07
C VAL A 209 25.08 13.65 13.68
N ASN A 210 24.91 14.56 14.63
CA ASN A 210 26.01 15.17 15.37
C ASN A 210 26.12 14.61 16.79
N ASP A 211 27.26 14.81 17.44
CA ASP A 211 27.47 14.38 18.84
C ASP A 211 26.47 15.02 19.82
N ASP A 212 25.90 16.16 19.46
CA ASP A 212 24.86 16.86 20.20
C ASP A 212 23.49 16.16 20.11
N ASP A 213 23.25 15.35 19.08
CA ASP A 213 22.04 14.52 18.96
C ASP A 213 22.11 13.26 19.84
N ASN A 214 23.25 13.00 20.49
CA ASN A 214 23.36 11.89 21.43
C ASN A 214 22.49 12.15 22.66
N VAL A 215 21.38 11.41 22.76
CA VAL A 215 20.61 11.26 24.00
C VAL A 215 21.55 10.70 25.07
N LYS A 216 21.92 11.54 26.04
CA LYS A 216 22.75 11.11 27.19
C LYS A 216 21.94 10.08 27.98
N GLN A 217 22.51 8.90 28.17
CA GLN A 217 21.93 7.90 29.07
C GLN A 217 22.07 8.36 30.51
N ASP A 218 21.09 8.00 31.35
CA ASP A 218 21.11 8.30 32.78
C ASP A 218 22.42 7.77 33.42
N ILE A 219 23.08 8.66 34.15
CA ILE A 219 24.40 8.45 34.77
C ILE A 219 24.40 7.26 35.74
N SER A 220 23.24 6.87 36.27
CA SER A 220 23.10 5.75 37.20
C SER A 220 23.30 4.36 36.56
N ILE A 221 23.33 4.26 35.23
CA ILE A 221 23.56 3.00 34.51
C ILE A 221 24.86 2.98 33.69
N ASP A 222 25.72 4.00 33.85
CA ASP A 222 27.03 4.02 33.22
C ASP A 222 27.94 2.93 33.82
N VAL A 223 27.89 1.73 33.23
CA VAL A 223 28.69 0.55 33.61
C VAL A 223 30.20 0.82 33.43
N TYR A 224 30.56 1.85 32.66
CA TYR A 224 31.94 2.25 32.43
C TYR A 224 32.15 3.66 32.95
N GLY A 225 32.19 3.81 34.28
CA GLY A 225 32.38 5.07 34.98
C GLY A 225 33.28 6.07 34.25
N ARG A 226 32.65 6.95 33.47
CA ARG A 226 33.35 8.09 32.88
C ARG A 226 33.79 8.96 34.03
N LYS A 227 35.11 9.03 34.21
CA LYS A 227 35.70 10.12 34.98
C LYS A 227 35.24 11.40 34.34
N GLU A 228 34.61 12.25 35.13
CA GLU A 228 34.28 13.62 34.77
C GLU A 228 35.49 14.23 34.07
N HIS A 229 35.26 14.93 32.96
CA HIS A 229 36.31 15.70 32.31
C HIS A 229 36.87 16.65 33.37
N GLY A 230 38.05 16.29 33.88
CA GLY A 230 38.69 16.93 35.00
C GLY A 230 38.76 18.43 34.73
N GLY A 231 38.16 19.18 35.65
CA GLY A 231 38.59 20.55 35.87
C GLY A 231 40.11 20.56 35.97
N LYS A 232 40.72 21.55 35.33
CA LYS A 232 42.15 21.79 35.41
C LYS A 232 42.52 22.04 36.88
N GLU A 233 42.85 20.99 37.62
CA GLU A 233 43.64 21.14 38.83
C GLU A 233 45.09 21.23 38.38
N GLU A 234 45.58 22.47 38.36
CA GLU A 234 47.02 22.75 38.28
C GLU A 234 47.71 22.05 39.44
N ILE A 235 48.45 20.98 39.11
CA ILE A 235 49.34 20.32 40.05
C ILE A 235 50.51 21.27 40.32
N ASN A 236 50.48 21.93 41.47
CA ASN A 236 51.61 22.70 41.98
C ASN A 236 52.77 21.72 42.24
N PRO A 237 54.00 21.92 41.71
CA PRO A 237 55.05 20.89 41.71
C PRO A 237 55.72 20.62 43.07
N LEU A 238 55.16 21.13 44.17
CA LEU A 238 55.68 20.95 45.52
C LEU A 238 54.55 20.48 46.43
N GLY A 239 54.31 19.16 46.42
CA GLY A 239 53.30 18.51 47.24
C GLY A 239 53.55 18.71 48.74
N LEU A 240 52.89 19.70 49.32
CA LEU A 240 52.63 19.78 50.76
C LEU A 240 51.14 20.01 50.97
N MET A 241 50.51 19.08 51.68
CA MET A 241 49.16 19.24 52.20
C MET A 241 49.14 20.37 53.25
N VAL A 242 48.23 21.32 53.06
CA VAL A 242 47.48 21.96 54.14
C VAL A 242 46.02 22.02 53.72
#